data_AF-A0A448WZR4-F1
#
_entry.id   AF-A0A448WZR4-F1
#
_cell.length_a   1.000
_cell.length_b   1.000
_cell.length_c   1.000
_cell.angle_alpha   90.00
_cell.angle_beta   90.00
_cell.angle_gamma   90.00
#
_symmetry.space_group_name_H-M   'P 1'
#
loop_
_entity.id
_entity.type
_entity.pdbx_description
1 polymer ?
#
loop_
_entity_poly.entity_id
_entity_poly.type
_entity_poly.pdbx_seq_one_letter_code
_entity_poly.pdbx_strand_id
1 'polypeptide(L)'
;MSEIAKFITQKLNEEPFKKNLNLISFDSLDSVQLLQTLNDVLAEIDKKHKIDIREESSDMTALRMIEALRIFRYKPPATADELQGIVMGDKRTIYPILEWCLKRIPELKRRAYLACFMVKINVPTDFMQDEEISTLYR
;
A
#
# COMPACT_ATOMS: atom_id res chain seq x y z
N MET A 1 22.15 -12.72 6.73
CA MET A 1 21.92 -11.56 5.84
C MET A 1 20.78 -11.93 4.89
N SER A 2 19.60 -11.33 5.05
CA SER A 2 18.38 -11.79 4.37
C SER A 2 18.44 -11.50 2.87
N GLU A 3 18.29 -12.53 2.02
CA GLU A 3 18.16 -12.39 0.56
C GLU A 3 17.03 -11.43 0.18
N ILE A 4 15.99 -11.36 1.00
CA ILE A 4 14.86 -10.44 0.88
C ILE A 4 15.32 -8.98 0.93
N ALA A 5 16.20 -8.63 1.88
CA ALA A 5 16.69 -7.25 2.01
C ALA A 5 17.55 -6.82 0.81
N LYS A 6 18.32 -7.75 0.23
CA LYS A 6 19.07 -7.51 -1.02
C LYS A 6 18.12 -7.25 -2.18
N PHE A 7 17.10 -8.09 -2.33
CA PHE A 7 16.09 -7.92 -3.37
C PHE A 7 15.34 -6.59 -3.26
N ILE A 8 14.89 -6.23 -2.05
CA ILE A 8 14.20 -4.96 -1.79
C ILE A 8 15.12 -3.78 -2.13
N THR A 9 16.37 -3.79 -1.65
CA THR A 9 17.32 -2.69 -1.91
C THR A 9 17.57 -2.51 -3.41
N GLN A 10 17.74 -3.61 -4.16
CA GLN A 10 17.89 -3.56 -5.61
C GLN A 10 16.66 -2.94 -6.28
N LYS A 11 15.45 -3.39 -5.92
CA LYS A 11 14.20 -2.88 -6.48
C LYS A 11 13.90 -1.43 -6.12
N LEU A 12 14.30 -0.98 -4.93
CA LEU A 12 14.17 0.42 -4.50
C LEU A 12 15.17 1.35 -5.19
N ASN A 13 16.27 0.82 -5.70
CA ASN A 13 17.25 1.57 -6.48
C ASN A 13 16.86 1.67 -7.98
N GLU A 14 16.06 0.73 -8.47
CA GLU A 14 15.48 0.79 -9.81
C GLU A 14 14.40 1.89 -9.93
N GLU A 15 14.06 2.26 -11.17
CA GLU A 15 12.89 3.09 -11.43
C GLU A 15 11.63 2.34 -10.99
N PRO A 16 10.69 2.97 -10.27
CA PRO A 16 10.45 4.41 -10.14
C PRO A 16 10.96 5.08 -8.85
N PHE A 17 11.55 4.33 -7.91
CA PHE A 17 11.83 4.81 -6.55
C PHE A 17 13.15 5.57 -6.41
N LYS A 18 14.19 5.18 -7.18
CA LYS A 18 15.52 5.82 -7.23
C LYS A 18 16.09 6.22 -5.86
N LYS A 19 15.86 5.40 -4.81
CA LYS A 19 16.24 5.78 -3.43
C LYS A 19 17.74 5.69 -3.16
N ASN A 20 18.54 5.08 -4.04
CA ASN A 20 20.00 4.92 -3.93
C ASN A 20 20.43 4.41 -2.53
N LEU A 21 19.67 3.48 -1.97
CA LEU A 21 19.92 2.90 -0.66
C LEU A 21 20.99 1.80 -0.76
N ASN A 22 21.86 1.76 0.24
CA ASN A 22 22.76 0.64 0.49
C ASN A 22 22.10 -0.35 1.46
N LEU A 23 22.51 -1.63 1.40
CA LEU A 23 22.01 -2.68 2.30
C LEU A 23 22.12 -2.32 3.78
N ILE A 24 23.21 -1.67 4.18
CA ILE A 24 23.45 -1.24 5.56
C ILE A 24 22.48 -0.11 5.92
N SER A 25 22.32 0.87 5.03
CA SER A 25 21.41 2.00 5.22
C SER A 25 19.94 1.54 5.27
N PHE A 26 19.58 0.52 4.48
CA PHE A 26 18.27 -0.09 4.52
C PHE A 26 18.03 -0.85 5.84
N ASP A 27 19.02 -1.62 6.30
CA ASP A 27 18.91 -2.34 7.56
C ASP A 27 18.91 -1.41 8.78
N SER A 28 19.53 -0.23 8.67
CA SER A 28 19.49 0.81 9.70
C SER A 28 18.23 1.67 9.69
N LEU A 29 17.27 1.46 8.78
CA LEU A 29 16.04 2.26 8.75
C LEU A 29 15.22 2.08 10.03
N ASP A 30 14.71 3.21 10.53
CA ASP A 30 13.75 3.26 11.63
C ASP A 30 12.37 2.78 11.17
N SER A 31 11.54 2.35 12.13
CA SER A 31 10.17 1.89 11.89
C SER A 31 9.34 2.87 11.04
N VAL A 32 9.45 4.17 11.33
CA VAL A 32 8.73 5.23 10.60
C VAL A 32 9.24 5.35 9.17
N GLN A 33 10.56 5.27 8.95
CA GLN A 33 11.14 5.34 7.60
C GLN A 33 10.79 4.10 6.77
N LEU A 34 10.67 2.94 7.43
CA LEU A 34 10.26 1.70 6.80
C LEU A 34 8.79 1.76 6.38
N LEU A 35 7.92 2.31 7.23
CA LEU A 35 6.52 2.60 6.90
C LEU A 35 6.40 3.61 5.76
N GLN A 36 7.21 4.67 5.76
CA GLN A 36 7.24 5.62 4.65
C GLN A 36 7.64 4.92 3.35
N THR A 37 8.64 4.04 3.40
CA THR A 37 9.09 3.31 2.22
C THR A 37 8.01 2.38 1.69
N LEU A 38 7.26 1.70 2.57
CA LEU A 38 6.10 0.93 2.16
C LEU A 38 5.01 1.83 1.55
N ASN A 39 4.72 2.97 2.17
CA ASN A 39 3.74 3.93 1.67
C ASN A 39 4.13 4.47 0.28
N ASP A 40 5.40 4.80 0.05
CA ASP A 40 5.89 5.24 -1.26
C ASP A 40 5.69 4.15 -2.33
N VAL A 41 5.92 2.88 -1.98
CA VAL A 41 5.66 1.73 -2.86
C VAL A 41 4.17 1.61 -3.16
N LEU A 42 3.31 1.80 -2.18
CA LEU A 42 1.86 1.80 -2.37
C LEU A 42 1.39 3.00 -3.21
N ALA A 43 1.98 4.18 -3.02
CA ALA A 43 1.68 5.40 -3.78
C ALA A 43 2.04 5.28 -5.26
N GLU A 44 3.10 4.52 -5.55
CA GLU A 44 3.48 4.19 -6.92
C GLU A 44 2.47 3.24 -7.59
N ILE A 45 1.91 2.30 -6.83
CA ILE A 45 0.88 1.36 -7.31
C ILE A 45 -0.46 2.09 -7.52
N ASP A 46 -0.84 2.92 -6.54
CA ASP A 46 -2.07 3.67 -6.50
C ASP A 46 -1.83 5.07 -5.92
N LYS A 47 -1.99 6.09 -6.78
CA LYS A 47 -1.76 7.50 -6.43
C LYS A 47 -2.61 7.98 -5.25
N LYS A 48 -3.71 7.30 -4.91
CA LYS A 48 -4.51 7.55 -3.69
C LYS A 48 -3.67 7.47 -2.41
N HIS A 49 -2.56 6.73 -2.43
CA HIS A 49 -1.69 6.53 -1.28
C HIS A 49 -0.52 7.52 -1.19
N LYS A 50 -0.50 8.55 -2.05
CA LYS A 50 0.47 9.64 -1.95
C LYS A 50 0.08 10.62 -0.82
N ILE A 51 0.17 10.15 0.42
CA ILE A 51 -0.05 10.93 1.65
C ILE A 51 1.24 10.88 2.47
N ASP A 52 1.60 11.98 3.13
CA ASP A 52 2.71 11.99 4.06
C ASP A 52 2.28 11.34 5.38
N ILE A 53 2.95 10.25 5.78
CA ILE A 53 2.59 9.50 7.00
C ILE A 53 2.77 10.32 8.27
N ARG A 54 3.49 11.45 8.20
CA ARG A 54 3.67 12.37 9.34
C ARG A 54 2.42 13.19 9.63
N GLU A 55 1.50 13.29 8.69
CA GLU A 55 0.23 14.01 8.85
C GLU A 55 -0.87 13.12 9.46
N GLU A 56 -0.69 11.79 9.46
CA GLU A 56 -1.65 10.82 9.99
C GLU A 56 -1.12 10.10 11.25
N SER A 57 -2.04 9.58 12.08
CA SER A 57 -1.63 8.68 13.15
C SER A 57 -1.15 7.34 12.58
N SER A 58 -0.27 6.64 13.30
CA SER A 58 0.22 5.31 12.95
C SER A 58 -0.91 4.32 12.70
N ASP A 59 -1.99 4.42 13.48
CA ASP A 59 -3.18 3.58 13.36
C ASP A 59 -3.97 3.85 12.08
N MET A 60 -4.18 5.13 11.73
CA MET A 60 -4.88 5.50 10.50
C MET A 60 -4.09 5.09 9.25
N THR A 61 -2.77 5.30 9.29
CA THR A 61 -1.85 4.86 8.23
C THR A 61 -1.90 3.34 8.06
N ALA A 62 -1.83 2.59 9.17
CA ALA A 62 -1.88 1.13 9.16
C ALA A 62 -3.21 0.62 8.61
N LEU A 63 -4.35 1.19 9.01
CA LEU A 63 -5.67 0.83 8.49
C LEU A 63 -5.75 1.00 6.97
N ARG A 64 -5.30 2.16 6.46
CA ARG A 64 -5.22 2.41 5.02
C ARG A 64 -4.33 1.40 4.30
N MET A 65 -3.16 1.10 4.85
CA MET A 65 -2.25 0.09 4.29
C MET A 65 -2.90 -1.30 4.26
N ILE A 66 -3.58 -1.70 5.32
CA ILE A 66 -4.29 -2.98 5.40
C ILE A 66 -5.41 -3.03 4.35
N GLU A 67 -6.18 -1.96 4.19
CA GLU A 67 -7.20 -1.88 3.14
C GLU A 67 -6.61 -1.98 1.73
N ALA A 68 -5.50 -1.29 1.48
CA ALA A 68 -4.77 -1.38 0.21
C ALA A 68 -4.30 -2.82 -0.06
N LEU A 69 -3.68 -3.45 0.93
CA LEU A 69 -3.24 -4.85 0.86
C LEU A 69 -4.42 -5.81 0.59
N ARG A 70 -5.60 -5.57 1.16
CA ARG A 70 -6.83 -6.33 0.87
C ARG A 70 -7.26 -6.18 -0.59
N ILE A 71 -7.24 -4.97 -1.14
CA ILE A 71 -7.57 -4.71 -2.56
C ILE A 71 -6.59 -5.45 -3.47
N PHE A 72 -5.30 -5.48 -3.11
CA PHE A 72 -4.26 -6.18 -3.85
C PHE A 72 -4.36 -7.71 -3.78
N ARG A 73 -5.27 -8.25 -2.94
CA ARG A 73 -5.35 -9.66 -2.56
C ARG A 73 -4.05 -10.18 -1.96
N TYR A 74 -3.33 -9.32 -1.24
CA TYR A 74 -2.32 -9.80 -0.32
C TYR A 74 -3.03 -10.59 0.79
N LYS A 75 -2.42 -11.68 1.25
CA LYS A 75 -2.99 -12.51 2.32
C LYS A 75 -3.33 -11.57 3.49
N PRO A 76 -4.59 -11.52 3.96
CA PRO A 76 -4.92 -10.66 5.07
C PRO A 76 -4.01 -11.04 6.25
N PRO A 77 -3.45 -10.05 6.97
CA PRO A 77 -2.70 -10.32 8.20
C PRO A 77 -3.61 -11.18 9.08
N ALA A 78 -3.24 -12.45 9.23
CA ALA A 78 -4.09 -13.49 9.78
C ALA A 78 -4.01 -13.50 11.31
N THR A 79 -3.03 -12.78 11.87
CA THR A 79 -2.73 -12.75 13.30
C THR A 79 -2.68 -11.31 13.78
N ALA A 80 -3.19 -11.06 15.00
CA ALA A 80 -3.13 -9.76 15.66
C ALA A 80 -1.69 -9.19 15.72
N ASP A 81 -0.70 -10.09 15.78
CA ASP A 81 0.73 -9.78 15.76
C ASP A 81 1.18 -9.14 14.43
N GLU A 82 0.66 -9.60 13.28
CA GLU A 82 0.96 -9.01 11.98
C GLU A 82 0.31 -7.62 11.84
N LEU A 83 -0.89 -7.43 12.39
CA LEU A 83 -1.55 -6.13 12.44
C LEU A 83 -0.75 -5.14 13.30
N GLN A 84 -0.34 -5.55 14.49
CA GLN A 84 0.50 -4.72 15.37
C GLN A 84 1.87 -4.46 14.74
N GLY A 85 2.44 -5.44 14.01
CA GLY A 85 3.69 -5.27 13.29
C GLY A 85 3.62 -4.20 12.19
N ILE A 86 2.47 -4.03 11.52
CA ILE A 86 2.26 -2.93 10.58
C ILE A 86 2.15 -1.59 11.34
N VAL A 87 1.43 -1.55 12.46
CA VAL A 87 1.30 -0.30 13.26
C VAL A 87 2.65 0.15 13.83
N MET A 88 3.45 -0.79 14.34
CA MET A 88 4.76 -0.52 14.96
C MET A 88 5.90 -0.38 13.97
N GLY A 89 5.68 -0.71 12.68
CA GLY A 89 6.71 -0.69 11.66
C GLY A 89 7.78 -1.78 11.82
N ASP A 90 7.39 -2.97 12.24
CA ASP A 90 8.33 -4.07 12.50
C ASP A 90 8.95 -4.61 11.20
N LYS A 91 10.27 -4.79 11.21
CA LYS A 91 11.06 -5.26 10.06
C LYS A 91 10.64 -6.66 9.59
N ARG A 92 10.27 -7.55 10.52
CA ARG A 92 9.86 -8.93 10.21
C ARG A 92 8.56 -8.97 9.44
N THR A 93 7.67 -8.02 9.68
CA THR A 93 6.37 -7.92 9.01
C THR A 93 6.46 -7.11 7.72
N ILE A 94 7.20 -5.99 7.70
CA ILE A 94 7.25 -5.12 6.52
C ILE A 94 8.13 -5.68 5.40
N TYR A 95 9.24 -6.36 5.70
CA TYR A 95 10.11 -6.91 4.66
C TYR A 95 9.39 -7.88 3.70
N PRO A 96 8.64 -8.90 4.17
CA PRO A 96 7.91 -9.79 3.27
C PRO A 96 6.79 -9.06 2.49
N ILE A 97 6.16 -8.04 3.07
CA ILE A 97 5.15 -7.21 2.37
C ILE A 97 5.81 -6.44 1.22
N LEU A 98 6.92 -5.74 1.50
CA LEU A 98 7.69 -5.00 0.50
C LEU A 98 8.14 -5.92 -0.62
N GLU A 99 8.71 -7.08 -0.28
CA GLU A 99 9.17 -8.05 -1.27
C GLU A 99 8.03 -8.49 -2.20
N TRP A 100 6.86 -8.80 -1.63
CA TRP A 100 5.70 -9.22 -2.40
C TRP A 100 5.17 -8.11 -3.31
N CYS A 101 5.06 -6.88 -2.78
CA CYS A 101 4.64 -5.71 -3.56
C CYS A 101 5.60 -5.44 -4.72
N LEU A 102 6.91 -5.43 -4.45
CA LEU A 102 7.95 -5.12 -5.44
C LEU A 102 8.07 -6.20 -6.53
N LYS A 103 7.79 -7.48 -6.21
CA LYS A 103 7.74 -8.56 -7.21
C LYS A 103 6.59 -8.41 -8.22
N ARG A 104 5.49 -7.74 -7.84
CA ARG A 104 4.22 -7.73 -8.60
C ARG A 104 3.68 -6.34 -8.94
N ILE A 105 4.50 -5.29 -8.85
CA ILE A 105 4.10 -3.91 -9.16
C ILE A 105 3.20 -3.78 -10.41
N PRO A 106 3.53 -4.33 -11.59
CA PRO A 106 2.68 -4.15 -12.79
C PRO A 106 1.30 -4.79 -12.64
N GLU A 107 1.19 -5.95 -11.99
CA GLU A 107 -0.09 -6.60 -11.71
C GLU A 107 -0.90 -5.82 -10.68
N LEU A 108 -0.22 -5.31 -9.65
CA LEU A 108 -0.83 -4.51 -8.60
C LEU A 108 -1.35 -3.17 -9.15
N LYS A 109 -0.62 -2.51 -10.05
CA LYS A 109 -1.08 -1.30 -10.75
C LYS A 109 -2.36 -1.55 -11.54
N ARG A 110 -2.43 -2.65 -12.29
CA ARG A 110 -3.66 -3.03 -13.02
C ARG A 110 -4.82 -3.29 -12.07
N ARG A 111 -4.57 -3.96 -10.94
CA ARG A 111 -5.63 -4.20 -9.93
C ARG A 111 -6.07 -2.93 -9.23
N ALA A 112 -5.14 -2.06 -8.83
CA ALA A 112 -5.46 -0.76 -8.25
C ALA A 112 -6.36 0.04 -9.19
N TYR A 113 -5.96 0.11 -10.45
CA TYR A 113 -6.74 0.77 -11.50
C TYR A 113 -8.14 0.17 -11.62
N LEU A 114 -8.24 -1.16 -11.77
CA LEU A 114 -9.54 -1.84 -11.85
C LEU A 114 -10.39 -1.66 -10.58
N ALA A 115 -9.77 -1.65 -9.39
CA ALA A 115 -10.47 -1.44 -8.13
C ALA A 115 -11.14 -0.07 -8.10
N CYS A 116 -10.49 0.99 -8.61
CA CYS A 116 -11.12 2.31 -8.73
C CYS A 116 -12.41 2.30 -9.57
N PHE A 117 -12.54 1.40 -10.55
CA PHE A 117 -13.73 1.28 -11.40
C PHE A 117 -14.69 0.17 -10.96
N MET A 118 -14.25 -0.76 -10.12
CA MET A 118 -15.07 -1.86 -9.59
C MET A 118 -15.76 -1.51 -8.27
N VAL A 119 -15.38 -0.43 -7.59
CA VAL A 119 -16.17 0.10 -6.48
C VAL A 119 -17.45 0.67 -7.07
N LYS A 120 -18.59 0.02 -6.78
CA LYS A 120 -19.91 0.58 -7.10
C LYS A 120 -20.01 1.97 -6.48
N ILE A 121 -20.25 2.98 -7.32
CA ILE A 121 -20.62 4.32 -6.85
C ILE A 121 -21.92 4.13 -6.08
N ASN A 122 -21.87 4.27 -4.76
CA ASN A 122 -23.05 4.17 -3.93
C ASN A 122 -23.76 5.53 -4.00
N VAL A 123 -24.67 5.68 -4.97
CA VAL A 123 -25.49 6.89 -5.12
C VAL A 123 -26.46 6.94 -3.94
N PRO A 124 -26.43 7.98 -3.10
CA PRO A 124 -27.38 8.14 -2.02
C PRO A 124 -28.81 8.15 -2.57
N THR A 125 -29.74 7.50 -1.86
CA THR A 125 -31.13 7.33 -2.30
C THR A 125 -31.85 8.65 -2.57
N ASP A 126 -31.43 9.75 -1.93
CA ASP A 126 -31.94 11.10 -2.17
C ASP A 126 -31.69 11.59 -3.61
N PHE A 127 -30.58 11.18 -4.23
CA PHE A 127 -30.25 11.52 -5.62
C PHE A 127 -30.82 10.52 -6.64
N MET A 128 -31.29 9.35 -6.19
CA MET A 128 -31.99 8.39 -7.07
C MET A 128 -33.45 8.77 -7.36
N GLN A 129 -34.01 9.73 -6.62
CA GLN A 129 -35.36 10.25 -6.88
C GLN A 129 -35.42 11.16 -8.12
N ASP A 130 -34.26 11.66 -8.55
CA ASP A 130 -34.15 12.50 -9.74
C ASP A 130 -34.15 11.64 -11.02
N GLU A 131 -35.11 11.88 -11.90
CA GLU A 131 -35.38 11.08 -13.11
C GLU A 131 -34.19 11.08 -14.08
N GLU A 132 -33.45 12.20 -14.16
CA GLU A 132 -32.25 12.33 -15.00
C GLU A 132 -31.10 11.46 -14.48
N ILE A 133 -30.92 11.39 -13.15
CA ILE A 133 -29.85 10.62 -12.50
C ILE A 133 -30.15 9.11 -12.60
N SER A 134 -31.40 8.72 -12.44
CA SER A 134 -31.85 7.32 -12.58
C SER A 134 -31.65 6.78 -14.00
N THR A 135 -31.86 7.64 -15.02
CA THR A 135 -31.67 7.26 -16.43
C THR A 135 -30.19 7.10 -16.79
N LEU A 136 -29.30 7.93 -16.22
CA LEU A 136 -27.86 7.88 -16.46
C LEU A 136 -27.16 6.72 -15.74
N TYR A 137 -27.76 6.18 -14.68
CA TYR A 137 -27.22 5.09 -13.85
C TYR A 137 -27.47 3.68 -14.40
N ARG A 138 -28.27 3.54 -15.47
CA ARG A 138 -28.64 2.26 -16.08
C ARG A 138 -27.51 1.63 -16.93
#